data_AF-A0A1Y5DQN3-F1
#
_entry.id   AF-A0A1Y5DQN3-F1
#
_cell.length_a   1.000
_cell.length_b   1.000
_cell.length_c   1.000
_cell.angle_alpha   90.00
_cell.angle_beta   90.00
_cell.angle_gamma   90.00
#
_symmetry.space_group_name_H-M   'P 1'
#
loop_
_entity.id
_entity.type
_entity.pdbx_description
1 polymer ?
#
loop_
_entity_poly.entity_id
_entity_poly.type
_entity_poly.pdbx_seq_one_letter_code
_entity_poly.pdbx_strand_id
1 'polypeptide(L)'
;MQDKIHFDSTLWEKVFHLLQKKETKETHEGLLYHYTTPAGLLGILQNQHIWATEASFLNDLYEIQYGLDMTKEVINTYLKNKDTYIQQFCELSLNYLEHMNSKEEEIYITSFCETSDLLSQWKGYTNFGEGYAVGLNLENMIDSNSDEEFGHISIKKVIYNKKEQSKMVKSKIKFMVLQSQKLIAQDLPNTENIMKASAKSLAYYLNAQSKRFKSSAFSEEKEWRAIYINNDFANEQRIKNKLRMVDSILTPYIELHLYKKNSAKNKILPIKEIIIGPKVDGKKAGKSINLIYKNLEVKLPKIKESKISLQ
;
A
#
# COMPACT_ATOMS: atom_id res chain seq x y z
N MET A 1 -2.89 -2.12 -34.70
CA MET A 1 -4.15 -2.87 -34.47
C MET A 1 -4.08 -3.38 -33.05
N GLN A 2 -4.84 -2.76 -32.16
CA GLN A 2 -4.86 -3.09 -30.73
C GLN A 2 -6.10 -3.93 -30.49
N ASP A 3 -5.90 -5.16 -30.03
CA ASP A 3 -6.93 -5.95 -29.37
C ASP A 3 -7.38 -5.19 -28.12
N LYS A 4 -8.28 -4.22 -28.31
CA LYS A 4 -9.11 -3.73 -27.24
C LYS A 4 -9.95 -4.93 -26.86
N ILE A 5 -9.59 -5.58 -25.76
CA ILE A 5 -10.45 -6.56 -25.10
C ILE A 5 -11.75 -5.81 -24.75
N HIS A 6 -12.71 -5.85 -25.68
CA HIS A 6 -14.02 -5.23 -25.51
C HIS A 6 -14.77 -6.09 -24.49
N PHE A 7 -15.06 -5.48 -23.35
CA PHE A 7 -15.82 -6.09 -22.28
C PHE A 7 -16.71 -5.03 -21.62
N ASP A 8 -17.88 -5.44 -21.13
CA ASP A 8 -18.85 -4.57 -20.45
C ASP A 8 -18.28 -4.07 -19.11
N SER A 9 -17.89 -2.80 -19.04
CA SER A 9 -17.33 -2.19 -17.83
C SER A 9 -18.27 -2.28 -16.62
N THR A 10 -19.59 -2.23 -16.84
CA THR A 10 -20.59 -2.30 -15.77
C THR A 10 -20.68 -3.71 -15.16
N LEU A 11 -20.43 -4.75 -15.98
CA LEU A 11 -20.35 -6.13 -15.50
C LEU A 11 -19.05 -6.35 -14.72
N TRP A 12 -17.94 -5.74 -15.14
CA TRP A 12 -16.67 -5.85 -14.41
C TRP A 12 -16.76 -5.21 -13.03
N GLU A 13 -17.35 -4.01 -12.91
CA GLU A 13 -17.60 -3.35 -11.63
C GLU A 13 -18.39 -4.25 -10.67
N LYS A 14 -19.51 -4.80 -11.15
CA LYS A 14 -20.36 -5.72 -10.37
C LYS A 14 -19.57 -6.95 -9.90
N VAL A 15 -18.84 -7.59 -10.81
CA VAL A 15 -18.02 -8.77 -10.49
C VAL A 15 -16.91 -8.40 -9.51
N PHE A 16 -16.22 -7.28 -9.69
CA PHE A 16 -15.18 -6.81 -8.80
C PHE A 16 -15.69 -6.64 -7.36
N HIS A 17 -16.80 -5.91 -7.16
CA HIS A 17 -17.37 -5.70 -5.83
C HIS A 17 -17.89 -6.99 -5.18
N LEU A 18 -18.53 -7.87 -5.95
CA LEU A 18 -19.01 -9.16 -5.45
C LEU A 18 -17.85 -10.05 -4.95
N LEU A 19 -16.70 -9.95 -5.59
CA LEU A 19 -15.56 -10.85 -5.39
C LEU A 19 -14.47 -10.30 -4.46
N GLN A 20 -14.65 -9.09 -3.92
CA GLN A 20 -13.77 -8.51 -2.90
C GLN A 20 -14.04 -9.01 -1.46
N LYS A 21 -15.12 -9.75 -1.19
CA LYS A 21 -15.49 -10.10 0.20
C LYS A 21 -14.58 -11.14 0.88
N LYS A 22 -14.25 -10.81 2.14
CA LYS A 22 -13.53 -11.57 3.19
C LYS A 22 -12.02 -11.76 2.98
N GLU A 23 -11.26 -10.67 3.15
CA GLU A 23 -9.90 -10.80 3.67
C GLU A 23 -9.94 -11.02 5.19
N THR A 24 -8.94 -11.70 5.72
CA THR A 24 -8.70 -11.76 7.17
C THR A 24 -8.43 -10.35 7.67
N LYS A 25 -9.15 -9.94 8.73
CA LYS A 25 -8.90 -8.66 9.39
C LYS A 25 -7.48 -8.65 9.95
N GLU A 26 -6.70 -7.68 9.52
CA GLU A 26 -5.40 -7.40 10.14
C GLU A 26 -5.61 -6.45 11.32
N THR A 27 -4.84 -6.66 12.37
CA THR A 27 -4.83 -5.77 13.54
C THR A 27 -3.40 -5.55 13.96
N HIS A 28 -3.13 -4.37 14.49
CA HIS A 28 -1.86 -4.06 15.13
C HIS A 28 -2.15 -3.18 16.34
N GLU A 29 -1.86 -3.72 17.52
CA GLU A 29 -1.90 -2.98 18.77
C GLU A 29 -0.54 -2.31 18.96
N GLY A 30 -0.42 -1.04 18.56
CA GLY A 30 0.85 -0.34 18.64
C GLY A 30 0.96 0.91 17.77
N LEU A 31 2.11 1.58 17.87
CA LEU A 31 2.48 2.66 16.98
C LEU A 31 3.22 2.11 15.77
N LEU A 32 2.91 2.67 14.61
CA LEU A 32 3.64 2.45 13.37
C LEU A 32 4.52 3.67 13.10
N TYR A 33 5.79 3.44 12.79
CA TYR A 33 6.81 4.47 12.69
C TYR A 33 7.17 4.78 11.25
N HIS A 34 7.06 6.05 10.86
CA HIS A 34 7.56 6.54 9.58
C HIS A 34 8.93 7.20 9.78
N TYR A 35 9.98 6.62 9.20
CA TYR A 35 11.33 7.18 9.23
C TYR A 35 11.47 8.25 8.14
N THR A 36 12.04 9.39 8.51
CA THR A 36 12.11 10.54 7.61
C THR A 36 13.26 11.48 7.93
N THR A 37 13.57 12.39 7.01
CA THR A 37 14.60 13.43 7.16
C THR A 37 14.06 14.62 7.95
N PRO A 38 14.92 15.58 8.38
CA PRO A 38 14.44 16.81 9.02
C PRO A 38 13.46 17.62 8.17
N ALA A 39 13.70 17.70 6.86
CA ALA A 39 12.77 18.34 5.92
C ALA A 39 11.44 17.59 5.84
N GLY A 40 11.48 16.25 5.82
CA GLY A 40 10.28 15.42 5.84
C GLY A 40 9.47 15.58 7.12
N LEU A 41 10.13 15.60 8.29
CA LEU A 41 9.47 15.86 9.57
C LEU A 41 8.78 17.24 9.55
N LEU A 42 9.49 18.28 9.10
CA LEU A 42 8.92 19.63 9.03
C LEU A 42 7.66 19.66 8.16
N GLY A 43 7.71 19.03 6.98
CA GLY A 43 6.56 18.92 6.08
C GLY A 43 5.37 18.17 6.69
N ILE A 44 5.63 17.05 7.37
CA ILE A 44 4.60 16.26 8.06
C ILE A 44 3.94 17.09 9.17
N LEU A 45 4.73 17.77 10.01
CA LEU A 45 4.20 18.52 11.13
C LEU A 45 3.46 19.80 10.69
N GLN A 46 3.95 20.51 9.69
CA GLN A 46 3.30 21.74 9.23
C GLN A 46 2.02 21.48 8.46
N ASN A 47 2.00 20.45 7.62
CA ASN A 47 0.90 20.23 6.68
C ASN A 47 -0.06 19.10 7.09
N GLN A 48 0.29 18.33 8.14
CA GLN A 48 -0.57 17.29 8.70
C GLN A 48 -1.00 16.22 7.67
N HIS A 49 -0.08 15.84 6.78
CA HIS A 49 -0.25 14.74 5.83
C HIS A 49 1.06 13.95 5.68
N ILE A 50 0.96 12.71 5.22
CA ILE A 50 2.13 11.90 4.83
C ILE A 50 2.11 11.73 3.32
N TRP A 51 3.28 11.82 2.68
CA TRP A 51 3.38 11.58 1.25
C TRP A 51 3.39 10.08 0.95
N ALA A 52 2.56 9.69 -0.02
CA ALA A 52 2.62 8.37 -0.65
C ALA A 52 3.12 8.52 -2.08
N THR A 53 4.21 7.83 -2.39
CA THR A 53 4.89 7.90 -3.68
C THR A 53 4.29 6.89 -4.63
N GLU A 54 4.20 7.26 -5.91
CA GLU A 54 3.76 6.32 -6.95
C GLU A 54 4.73 5.12 -6.98
N ALA A 55 4.21 3.90 -7.01
CA ALA A 55 4.94 2.68 -6.72
C ALA A 55 6.10 2.41 -7.68
N SER A 56 6.03 2.89 -8.93
CA SER A 56 7.09 2.77 -9.93
C SER A 56 8.23 3.78 -9.76
N PHE A 57 8.13 4.69 -8.79
CA PHE A 57 9.16 5.67 -8.43
C PHE A 57 9.74 5.45 -7.01
N LEU A 58 9.42 4.33 -6.37
CA LEU A 58 10.01 3.99 -5.07
C LEU A 58 11.50 3.69 -5.21
N ASN A 59 12.27 3.98 -4.15
CA ASN A 59 13.73 3.84 -4.13
C ASN A 59 14.23 2.43 -4.45
N ASP A 60 13.42 1.40 -4.15
CA ASP A 60 13.73 0.01 -4.47
C ASP A 60 12.65 -0.57 -5.40
N LEU A 61 12.89 -0.44 -6.70
CA LEU A 61 12.01 -1.02 -7.73
C LEU A 61 12.10 -2.55 -7.77
N TYR A 62 13.20 -3.13 -7.31
CA TYR A 62 13.34 -4.59 -7.25
C TYR A 62 12.38 -5.19 -6.23
N GLU A 63 12.08 -4.50 -5.12
CA GLU A 63 11.07 -4.95 -4.17
C GLU A 63 9.66 -4.98 -4.76
N ILE A 64 9.28 -3.95 -5.52
CA ILE A 64 7.96 -3.89 -6.17
C ILE A 64 7.85 -4.96 -7.26
N GLN A 65 8.93 -5.17 -8.01
CA GLN A 65 9.00 -6.20 -9.04
C GLN A 65 8.96 -7.61 -8.43
N TYR A 66 9.63 -7.85 -7.30
CA TYR A 66 9.64 -9.13 -6.60
C TYR A 66 8.23 -9.67 -6.36
N GLY A 67 7.34 -8.83 -5.82
CA GLY A 67 5.97 -9.25 -5.51
C GLY A 67 5.17 -9.62 -6.76
N LEU A 68 5.37 -8.87 -7.85
CA LEU A 68 4.74 -9.15 -9.14
C LEU A 68 5.26 -10.46 -9.73
N ASP A 69 6.57 -10.66 -9.73
CA ASP A 69 7.20 -11.88 -10.26
C ASP A 69 6.74 -13.12 -9.48
N MET A 70 6.69 -13.01 -8.15
CA MET A 70 6.17 -14.05 -7.28
C MET A 70 4.72 -14.41 -7.63
N THR A 71 3.88 -13.40 -7.87
CA THR A 71 2.48 -13.58 -8.25
C THR A 71 2.37 -14.28 -9.61
N LYS A 72 3.14 -13.83 -10.61
CA LYS A 72 3.19 -14.44 -11.95
C LYS A 72 3.71 -15.87 -11.90
N GLU A 73 4.74 -16.16 -11.10
CA GLU A 73 5.28 -17.50 -10.88
C GLU A 73 4.16 -18.47 -10.46
N VAL A 74 3.31 -18.05 -9.51
CA VAL A 74 2.17 -18.86 -9.07
C VAL A 74 1.12 -19.03 -10.16
N ILE A 75 0.71 -17.97 -10.86
CA ILE A 75 -0.29 -18.06 -11.95
C ILE A 75 0.20 -19.00 -13.06
N ASN A 76 1.48 -18.92 -13.42
CA ASN A 76 2.11 -19.77 -14.44
C ASN A 76 1.98 -21.27 -14.13
N THR A 77 1.92 -21.65 -12.85
CA THR A 77 1.69 -23.07 -12.47
C THR A 77 0.31 -23.60 -12.90
N TYR A 78 -0.67 -22.73 -13.11
CA TYR A 78 -2.02 -23.08 -13.54
C TYR A 78 -2.18 -23.13 -15.07
N LEU A 79 -1.20 -22.65 -15.85
CA LEU A 79 -1.26 -22.72 -17.32
C LEU A 79 -1.12 -24.15 -17.85
N LYS A 80 -0.65 -25.08 -17.03
CA LYS A 80 -0.57 -26.53 -17.33
C LYS A 80 -1.68 -27.34 -16.64
N ASN A 81 -2.73 -26.68 -16.16
CA ASN A 81 -3.83 -27.37 -15.48
C ASN A 81 -4.62 -28.25 -16.47
N LYS A 82 -5.09 -29.41 -16.02
CA LYS A 82 -5.92 -30.31 -16.85
C LYS A 82 -7.34 -29.78 -17.05
N ASP A 83 -7.81 -28.94 -16.13
CA ASP A 83 -9.08 -28.24 -16.27
C ASP A 83 -8.89 -27.03 -17.20
N THR A 84 -9.52 -27.11 -18.38
CA THR A 84 -9.41 -26.10 -19.44
C THR A 84 -9.97 -24.74 -19.02
N TYR A 85 -10.99 -24.72 -18.16
CA TYR A 85 -11.56 -23.48 -17.64
C TYR A 85 -10.54 -22.78 -16.74
N ILE A 86 -9.92 -23.52 -15.81
CA ILE A 86 -8.89 -22.96 -14.91
C ILE A 86 -7.70 -22.43 -15.72
N GLN A 87 -7.25 -23.19 -16.73
CA GLN A 87 -6.17 -22.79 -17.61
C GLN A 87 -6.47 -21.46 -18.30
N GLN A 88 -7.61 -21.35 -19.00
CA GLN A 88 -8.02 -20.14 -19.73
C GLN A 88 -8.22 -18.94 -18.78
N PHE A 89 -8.83 -19.18 -17.61
CA PHE A 89 -9.04 -18.15 -16.60
C PHE A 89 -7.70 -17.56 -16.12
N CYS A 90 -6.72 -18.42 -15.83
CA CYS A 90 -5.40 -18.00 -15.38
C CYS A 90 -4.57 -17.33 -16.48
N GLU A 91 -4.70 -17.78 -17.72
CA GLU A 91 -4.08 -17.14 -18.89
C GLU A 91 -4.61 -15.71 -19.10
N LEU A 92 -5.93 -15.53 -19.08
CA LEU A 92 -6.54 -14.19 -19.13
C LEU A 92 -6.08 -13.31 -17.96
N SER A 93 -6.05 -13.86 -16.75
CA SER A 93 -5.62 -13.12 -15.55
C SER A 93 -4.16 -12.68 -15.66
N LEU A 94 -3.28 -13.53 -16.21
CA LEU A 94 -1.88 -13.19 -16.45
C LEU A 94 -1.77 -12.05 -17.47
N ASN A 95 -2.47 -12.15 -18.60
CA ASN A 95 -2.46 -11.10 -19.63
C ASN A 95 -2.91 -9.75 -19.07
N TYR A 96 -4.00 -9.71 -18.28
CA TYR A 96 -4.44 -8.47 -17.64
C TYR A 96 -3.40 -7.92 -16.67
N LEU A 97 -2.78 -8.77 -15.84
CA LEU A 97 -1.75 -8.35 -14.89
C LEU A 97 -0.53 -7.74 -15.59
N GLU A 98 -0.17 -8.26 -16.77
CA GLU A 98 0.93 -7.72 -17.59
C GLU A 98 0.60 -6.37 -18.21
N HIS A 99 -0.65 -6.15 -18.60
CA HIS A 99 -1.08 -4.88 -19.17
C HIS A 99 -1.28 -3.77 -18.12
N MET A 100 -1.71 -4.12 -16.89
CA MET A 100 -1.95 -3.14 -15.81
C MET A 100 -0.70 -2.35 -15.43
N ASN A 101 0.46 -3.00 -15.38
CA ASN A 101 1.74 -2.36 -15.02
C ASN A 101 2.18 -1.26 -15.99
N SER A 102 1.52 -1.10 -17.13
CA SER A 102 1.93 -0.12 -18.15
C SER A 102 1.01 1.10 -18.26
N LYS A 103 -0.27 1.05 -17.87
CA LYS A 103 -1.24 2.11 -18.23
C LYS A 103 -2.48 2.32 -17.33
N GLU A 104 -2.87 1.37 -16.47
CA GLU A 104 -4.25 1.37 -15.92
C GLU A 104 -4.40 1.76 -14.44
N GLU A 105 -3.39 1.57 -13.58
CA GLU A 105 -3.50 1.89 -12.15
C GLU A 105 -2.37 2.79 -11.68
N GLU A 106 -2.71 3.90 -11.03
CA GLU A 106 -1.74 4.67 -10.25
C GLU A 106 -1.80 4.18 -8.80
N ILE A 107 -0.76 3.44 -8.39
CA ILE A 107 -0.67 2.89 -7.04
C ILE A 107 0.32 3.72 -6.24
N TYR A 108 -0.11 4.21 -5.09
CA TYR A 108 0.71 5.03 -4.20
C TYR A 108 0.95 4.32 -2.88
N ILE A 109 2.18 4.39 -2.42
CA ILE A 109 2.65 3.66 -1.25
C ILE A 109 3.36 4.62 -0.30
N THR A 110 3.06 4.49 0.98
CA THR A 110 3.94 4.97 2.06
C THR A 110 4.10 3.87 3.10
N SER A 111 5.29 3.82 3.69
CA SER A 111 5.71 2.69 4.53
C SER A 111 5.90 3.11 5.97
N PHE A 112 5.63 2.16 6.86
CA PHE A 112 5.81 2.26 8.29
C PHE A 112 6.50 1.01 8.84
N CYS A 113 7.18 1.16 9.96
CA CYS A 113 7.89 0.09 10.67
C CYS A 113 7.27 -0.10 12.05
N GLU A 114 7.18 -1.34 12.55
CA GLU A 114 6.76 -1.60 13.94
C GLU A 114 7.81 -1.15 14.98
N THR A 115 9.06 -0.92 14.56
CA THR A 115 10.18 -0.61 15.46
C THR A 115 10.56 0.86 15.41
N SER A 116 10.56 1.52 16.56
CA SER A 116 10.84 2.96 16.70
C SER A 116 12.32 3.34 16.56
N ASP A 117 13.22 2.36 16.71
CA ASP A 117 14.66 2.57 16.77
C ASP A 117 15.39 1.39 16.09
N LEU A 118 15.42 1.39 14.76
CA LEU A 118 15.97 0.31 13.93
C LEU A 118 17.14 0.81 13.07
N LEU A 119 18.31 0.16 13.22
CA LEU A 119 19.57 0.58 12.58
C LEU A 119 19.48 0.71 11.06
N SER A 120 18.88 -0.28 10.40
CA SER A 120 18.72 -0.26 8.94
C SER A 120 17.83 0.89 8.47
N GLN A 121 16.79 1.23 9.23
CA GLN A 121 15.90 2.34 8.91
C GLN A 121 16.59 3.71 9.06
N TRP A 122 17.40 3.89 10.11
CA TRP A 122 18.22 5.09 10.26
C TRP A 122 19.22 5.26 9.12
N LYS A 123 19.83 4.16 8.66
CA LYS A 123 20.75 4.19 7.53
C LYS A 123 20.04 4.51 6.22
N GLY A 124 18.93 3.82 5.94
CA GLY A 124 18.24 3.88 4.66
C GLY A 124 17.39 5.14 4.43
N TYR A 125 16.78 5.70 5.48
CA TYR A 125 15.71 6.70 5.30
C TYR A 125 15.93 8.04 5.99
N THR A 126 17.01 8.19 6.75
CA THR A 126 17.22 9.41 7.56
C THR A 126 18.58 10.06 7.33
N ASN A 127 19.16 9.93 6.14
CA ASN A 127 20.53 10.38 5.86
C ASN A 127 21.53 9.85 6.92
N PHE A 128 21.57 8.53 7.10
CA PHE A 128 22.48 7.88 8.04
C PHE A 128 22.34 8.34 9.51
N GLY A 129 21.10 8.41 10.01
CA GLY A 129 20.79 8.74 11.41
C GLY A 129 20.57 10.22 11.72
N GLU A 130 20.59 11.11 10.73
CA GLU A 130 20.35 12.55 10.87
C GLU A 130 18.86 12.95 10.74
N GLY A 131 17.93 12.05 11.04
CA GLY A 131 16.49 12.33 10.92
C GLY A 131 15.68 11.83 12.09
N TYR A 132 14.46 11.38 11.81
CA TYR A 132 13.44 11.12 12.83
C TYR A 132 12.60 9.89 12.50
N ALA A 133 12.07 9.24 13.54
CA ALA A 133 11.01 8.24 13.40
C ALA A 133 9.72 8.80 14.03
N VAL A 134 8.66 8.93 13.23
CA VAL A 134 7.38 9.50 13.64
C VAL A 134 6.41 8.36 13.96
N GLY A 135 6.08 8.16 15.23
CA GLY A 135 5.17 7.11 15.71
C GLY A 135 3.71 7.54 15.67
N LEU A 136 2.93 6.90 14.80
CA LEU A 136 1.51 7.17 14.58
C LEU A 136 0.64 6.05 15.15
N ASN A 137 -0.47 6.41 15.79
CA ASN A 137 -1.53 5.45 16.10
C ASN A 137 -2.44 5.31 14.87
N LEU A 138 -2.28 4.19 14.15
CA LEU A 138 -2.99 3.89 12.90
C LEU A 138 -3.95 2.70 13.04
N GLU A 139 -4.24 2.26 14.26
CA GLU A 139 -5.05 1.07 14.55
C GLU A 139 -6.39 1.08 13.79
N ASN A 140 -7.07 2.22 13.80
CA ASN A 140 -8.38 2.40 13.13
C ASN A 140 -8.32 2.43 11.59
N MET A 141 -7.12 2.44 10.98
CA MET A 141 -6.91 2.55 9.52
C MET A 141 -6.38 1.27 8.89
N ILE A 142 -6.01 0.27 9.70
CA ILE A 142 -5.45 -1.00 9.21
C ILE A 142 -6.48 -1.86 8.47
N ASP A 143 -7.75 -1.73 8.84
CA ASP A 143 -8.83 -2.53 8.26
C ASP A 143 -10.10 -1.71 8.01
N SER A 144 -9.94 -0.42 7.68
CA SER A 144 -11.05 0.43 7.24
C SER A 144 -11.54 -0.07 5.87
N ASN A 145 -12.36 -1.11 5.90
CA ASN A 145 -13.02 -1.69 4.74
C ASN A 145 -13.97 -0.62 4.18
N SER A 146 -13.58 0.04 3.10
CA SER A 146 -14.43 0.96 2.33
C SER A 146 -15.02 2.15 3.10
N ASP A 147 -14.56 2.45 4.32
CA ASP A 147 -15.12 3.56 5.07
C ASP A 147 -14.68 4.89 4.45
N GLU A 148 -15.68 5.63 3.96
CA GLU A 148 -15.61 7.05 3.57
C GLU A 148 -14.86 7.90 4.62
N GLU A 149 -14.75 7.41 5.86
CA GLU A 149 -14.07 8.07 6.98
C GLU A 149 -12.57 8.33 6.74
N PHE A 150 -11.86 7.49 5.97
CA PHE A 150 -10.41 7.60 5.74
C PHE A 150 -10.00 7.56 4.26
N GLY A 151 -10.94 7.61 3.32
CA GLY A 151 -10.66 7.78 1.89
C GLY A 151 -10.00 6.60 1.20
N HIS A 152 -10.50 5.38 1.45
CA HIS A 152 -10.02 4.13 0.85
C HIS A 152 -8.53 3.81 1.07
N ILE A 153 -7.88 4.42 2.07
CA ILE A 153 -6.51 4.08 2.44
C ILE A 153 -6.53 2.72 3.15
N SER A 154 -5.77 1.76 2.63
CA SER A 154 -5.63 0.43 3.21
C SER A 154 -4.22 0.26 3.77
N ILE A 155 -4.07 0.18 5.09
CA ILE A 155 -2.77 -0.09 5.73
C ILE A 155 -2.63 -1.58 5.99
N LYS A 156 -1.68 -2.21 5.32
CA LYS A 156 -1.54 -3.67 5.35
C LYS A 156 -0.14 -4.11 5.72
N LYS A 157 -0.04 -5.24 6.41
CA LYS A 157 1.25 -5.83 6.79
C LYS A 157 1.97 -6.38 5.55
N VAL A 158 3.29 -6.19 5.48
CA VAL A 158 4.13 -6.81 4.46
C VAL A 158 4.32 -8.30 4.78
N ILE A 159 4.20 -9.12 3.74
CA ILE A 159 4.33 -10.57 3.83
C ILE A 159 5.69 -10.96 3.28
N TYR A 160 6.52 -11.56 4.14
CA TYR A 160 7.90 -11.93 3.81
C TYR A 160 8.07 -13.42 3.46
N ASN A 161 7.17 -14.28 3.93
CA ASN A 161 7.30 -15.72 3.76
C ASN A 161 6.77 -16.15 2.38
N LYS A 162 7.66 -16.68 1.51
CA LYS A 162 7.30 -17.11 0.15
C LYS A 162 6.16 -18.16 0.10
N LYS A 163 6.07 -19.04 1.11
CA LYS A 163 4.98 -20.04 1.18
C LYS A 163 3.64 -19.38 1.51
N GLU A 164 3.63 -18.38 2.40
CA GLU A 164 2.42 -17.61 2.72
C GLU A 164 1.95 -16.77 1.54
N GLN A 165 2.88 -16.07 0.86
CA GLN A 165 2.60 -15.35 -0.38
C GLN A 165 1.96 -16.29 -1.42
N SER A 166 2.57 -17.48 -1.64
CA SER A 166 2.05 -18.49 -2.57
C SER A 166 0.67 -18.99 -2.18
N LYS A 167 0.45 -19.25 -0.90
CA LYS A 167 -0.83 -19.72 -0.38
C LYS A 167 -1.92 -18.67 -0.62
N MET A 168 -1.61 -17.39 -0.40
CA MET A 168 -2.53 -16.29 -0.61
C MET A 168 -2.97 -16.22 -2.08
N VAL A 169 -2.01 -16.18 -3.02
CA VAL A 169 -2.31 -16.14 -4.46
C VAL A 169 -3.12 -17.37 -4.90
N LYS A 170 -2.70 -18.58 -4.51
CA LYS A 170 -3.41 -19.84 -4.86
C LYS A 170 -4.85 -19.86 -4.30
N SER A 171 -5.03 -19.41 -3.06
CA SER A 171 -6.36 -19.37 -2.43
C SER A 171 -7.29 -18.40 -3.14
N LYS A 172 -6.79 -17.23 -3.55
CA LYS A 172 -7.58 -16.26 -4.32
C LYS A 172 -7.92 -16.77 -5.71
N ILE A 173 -6.98 -17.38 -6.44
CA ILE A 173 -7.26 -18.01 -7.74
C ILE A 173 -8.40 -19.03 -7.60
N LYS A 174 -8.29 -19.96 -6.65
CA LYS A 174 -9.32 -20.99 -6.41
C LYS A 174 -10.68 -20.36 -6.10
N PHE A 175 -10.71 -19.34 -5.26
CA PHE A 175 -11.94 -18.62 -4.93
C PHE A 175 -12.55 -17.95 -6.16
N MET A 176 -11.76 -17.20 -6.92
CA MET A 176 -12.23 -16.44 -8.08
C MET A 176 -12.76 -17.35 -9.20
N VAL A 177 -12.07 -18.47 -9.47
CA VAL A 177 -12.54 -19.51 -10.40
C VAL A 177 -13.91 -20.03 -9.97
N LEU A 178 -14.06 -20.42 -8.69
CA LEU A 178 -15.32 -20.95 -8.17
C LEU A 178 -16.47 -19.95 -8.31
N GLN A 179 -16.22 -18.68 -7.99
CA GLN A 179 -17.28 -17.66 -8.09
C GLN A 179 -17.61 -17.32 -9.54
N SER A 180 -16.61 -17.29 -10.43
CA SER A 180 -16.83 -17.07 -11.85
C SER A 180 -17.71 -18.16 -12.46
N GLN A 181 -17.44 -19.43 -12.14
CA GLN A 181 -18.28 -20.55 -12.57
C GLN A 181 -19.72 -20.46 -12.04
N LYS A 182 -19.91 -19.99 -10.79
CA LYS A 182 -21.25 -19.76 -10.22
C LYS A 182 -22.02 -18.67 -10.95
N LEU A 183 -21.36 -17.56 -11.31
CA LEU A 183 -21.97 -16.48 -12.07
C LEU A 183 -22.34 -16.95 -13.48
N ILE A 184 -21.46 -17.72 -14.13
CA ILE A 184 -21.73 -18.32 -15.44
C ILE A 184 -22.96 -19.25 -15.40
N ALA A 185 -23.09 -20.06 -14.35
CA ALA A 185 -24.25 -20.93 -14.19
C ALA A 185 -25.57 -20.15 -14.04
N GLN A 186 -25.52 -18.88 -13.64
CA GLN A 186 -26.69 -17.99 -13.52
C GLN A 186 -26.98 -17.22 -14.82
N ASP A 187 -26.01 -17.10 -15.74
CA ASP A 187 -26.12 -16.33 -16.98
C ASP A 187 -25.24 -16.96 -18.09
N LEU A 188 -25.62 -18.18 -18.52
CA LEU A 188 -24.88 -18.97 -19.51
C LEU A 188 -24.60 -18.24 -20.84
N PRO A 189 -25.53 -17.46 -21.42
CA PRO A 189 -25.26 -16.70 -22.64
C PRO A 189 -24.09 -15.71 -22.52
N ASN A 190 -23.73 -15.31 -21.29
CA ASN A 190 -22.72 -14.30 -20.99
C ASN A 190 -21.39 -14.91 -20.49
N THR A 191 -21.15 -16.20 -20.76
CA THR A 191 -20.02 -16.98 -20.23
C THR A 191 -18.66 -16.32 -20.44
N GLU A 192 -18.32 -15.98 -21.69
CA GLU A 192 -17.00 -15.44 -22.06
C GLU A 192 -16.74 -14.10 -21.35
N ASN A 193 -17.77 -13.28 -21.33
CA ASN A 193 -17.81 -11.99 -20.69
C ASN A 193 -17.58 -12.11 -19.17
N ILE A 194 -18.33 -12.96 -18.48
CA ILE A 194 -18.16 -13.19 -17.04
C ILE A 194 -16.75 -13.69 -16.72
N MET A 195 -16.19 -14.58 -17.54
CA MET A 195 -14.80 -15.05 -17.39
C MET A 195 -13.80 -13.89 -17.52
N LYS A 196 -13.91 -13.07 -18.57
CA LYS A 196 -13.06 -11.89 -18.79
C LYS A 196 -13.13 -10.92 -17.62
N ALA A 197 -14.34 -10.58 -17.15
CA ALA A 197 -14.55 -9.74 -15.97
C ALA A 197 -13.86 -10.32 -14.73
N SER A 198 -14.11 -11.60 -14.45
CA SER A 198 -13.63 -12.27 -13.26
C SER A 198 -12.09 -12.41 -13.24
N ALA A 199 -11.50 -12.71 -14.40
CA ALA A 199 -10.05 -12.74 -14.59
C ALA A 199 -9.42 -11.34 -14.42
N LYS A 200 -10.05 -10.30 -14.98
CA LYS A 200 -9.62 -8.91 -14.77
C LYS A 200 -9.70 -8.53 -13.30
N SER A 201 -10.79 -8.84 -12.60
CA SER A 201 -10.93 -8.61 -11.15
C SER A 201 -9.86 -9.35 -10.33
N LEU A 202 -9.49 -10.58 -10.71
CA LEU A 202 -8.39 -11.29 -10.05
C LEU A 202 -7.07 -10.55 -10.26
N ALA A 203 -6.78 -10.12 -11.49
CA ALA A 203 -5.54 -9.43 -11.81
C ALA A 203 -5.40 -8.09 -11.06
N TYR A 204 -6.47 -7.28 -11.00
CA TYR A 204 -6.50 -6.03 -10.20
C TYR A 204 -6.21 -6.31 -8.72
N TYR A 205 -6.91 -7.30 -8.15
CA TYR A 205 -6.68 -7.71 -6.77
C TYR A 205 -5.24 -8.15 -6.54
N LEU A 206 -4.70 -9.02 -7.40
CA LEU A 206 -3.35 -9.54 -7.25
C LEU A 206 -2.27 -8.47 -7.45
N ASN A 207 -2.48 -7.49 -8.34
CA ASN A 207 -1.55 -6.36 -8.50
C ASN A 207 -1.45 -5.53 -7.20
N ALA A 208 -2.58 -5.19 -6.60
CA ALA A 208 -2.61 -4.49 -5.32
C ALA A 208 -1.90 -5.28 -4.21
N GLN A 209 -2.20 -6.58 -4.11
CA GLN A 209 -1.63 -7.45 -3.09
C GLN A 209 -0.13 -7.71 -3.29
N SER A 210 0.33 -7.75 -4.54
CA SER A 210 1.75 -7.97 -4.84
C SER A 210 2.62 -6.86 -4.24
N LYS A 211 2.08 -5.64 -4.07
CA LYS A 211 2.79 -4.52 -3.44
C LYS A 211 3.07 -4.72 -1.95
N ARG A 212 2.57 -5.81 -1.35
CA ARG A 212 2.84 -6.20 0.03
C ARG A 212 3.80 -7.38 0.14
N PHE A 213 4.23 -7.96 -0.98
CA PHE A 213 5.16 -9.08 -0.97
C PHE A 213 6.58 -8.57 -1.00
N LYS A 214 7.42 -9.07 -0.08
CA LYS A 214 8.81 -8.69 0.02
C LYS A 214 9.66 -9.92 0.32
N SER A 215 10.94 -9.90 -0.07
CA SER A 215 11.86 -11.00 0.21
C SER A 215 12.09 -11.13 1.71
N SER A 216 12.28 -12.37 2.20
CA SER A 216 12.55 -12.64 3.62
C SER A 216 13.81 -11.97 4.15
N ALA A 217 14.74 -11.57 3.27
CA ALA A 217 15.94 -10.82 3.62
C ALA A 217 15.64 -9.48 4.31
N PHE A 218 14.44 -8.91 4.08
CA PHE A 218 14.03 -7.64 4.66
C PHE A 218 13.03 -7.79 5.82
N SER A 219 12.87 -9.01 6.35
CA SER A 219 11.90 -9.28 7.42
C SER A 219 12.18 -8.52 8.73
N GLU A 220 13.40 -8.01 8.91
CA GLU A 220 13.76 -7.13 10.02
C GLU A 220 12.96 -5.82 10.05
N GLU A 221 12.50 -5.33 8.89
CA GLU A 221 11.81 -4.05 8.80
C GLU A 221 10.43 -4.08 9.44
N LYS A 222 9.81 -5.26 9.57
CA LYS A 222 8.44 -5.43 10.11
C LYS A 222 7.49 -4.38 9.50
N GLU A 223 7.52 -4.31 8.18
CA GLU A 223 6.94 -3.21 7.41
C GLU A 223 5.40 -3.32 7.32
N TRP A 224 4.75 -2.17 7.36
CA TRP A 224 3.35 -1.96 7.02
C TRP A 224 3.28 -0.91 5.91
N ARG A 225 2.47 -1.16 4.89
CA ARG A 225 2.28 -0.24 3.75
C ARG A 225 0.86 0.31 3.76
N ALA A 226 0.73 1.63 3.78
CA ALA A 226 -0.50 2.27 3.31
C ALA A 226 -0.47 2.23 1.78
N ILE A 227 -1.44 1.53 1.20
CA ILE A 227 -1.61 1.40 -0.24
C ILE A 227 -2.88 2.15 -0.62
N TYR A 228 -2.73 3.06 -1.56
CA TYR A 228 -3.83 3.80 -2.15
C TYR A 228 -3.80 3.60 -3.66
N ILE A 229 -4.96 3.36 -4.26
CA ILE A 229 -5.10 3.09 -5.68
C ILE A 229 -6.06 4.13 -6.25
N ASN A 230 -5.57 5.01 -7.11
CA ASN A 230 -6.44 5.80 -7.97
C ASN A 230 -6.94 4.87 -9.06
N ASN A 231 -8.19 4.40 -8.92
CA ASN A 231 -8.87 3.65 -9.96
C ASN A 231 -10.21 4.31 -10.29
N ASP A 232 -10.75 4.00 -11.46
CA ASP A 232 -12.03 4.53 -11.94
C ASP A 232 -13.25 3.94 -11.19
N PHE A 233 -13.03 3.02 -10.23
CA PHE A 233 -14.06 2.25 -9.50
C PHE A 233 -14.48 2.89 -8.20
N ALA A 234 -13.65 3.76 -7.64
CA ALA A 234 -14.00 4.46 -6.41
C ALA A 234 -15.00 5.57 -6.75
N ASN A 235 -16.12 5.62 -6.03
CA ASN A 235 -17.03 6.78 -6.03
C ASN A 235 -16.36 8.04 -5.43
N GLU A 236 -15.12 7.94 -4.95
CA GLU A 236 -14.31 9.05 -4.47
C GLU A 236 -13.56 9.74 -5.61
N GLN A 237 -13.41 11.07 -5.51
CA GLN A 237 -12.63 11.83 -6.46
C GLN A 237 -11.17 11.38 -6.43
N ARG A 238 -10.65 10.99 -7.60
CA ARG A 238 -9.22 10.76 -7.83
C ARG A 238 -8.36 11.83 -7.15
N ILE A 239 -7.42 11.44 -6.31
CA ILE A 239 -6.47 12.38 -5.69
C ILE A 239 -5.46 12.82 -6.76
N LYS A 240 -5.30 14.13 -6.92
CA LYS A 240 -4.40 14.71 -7.92
C LYS A 240 -2.93 14.51 -7.50
N ASN A 241 -2.12 14.12 -8.47
CA ASN A 241 -0.67 14.06 -8.33
C ASN A 241 -0.07 15.43 -7.99
N LYS A 242 0.87 15.41 -7.04
CA LYS A 242 1.90 16.42 -6.87
C LYS A 242 3.25 15.86 -7.33
N LEU A 243 4.20 16.73 -7.60
CA LEU A 243 5.55 16.37 -8.05
C LEU A 243 6.58 16.90 -7.06
N ARG A 244 7.61 16.10 -6.80
CA ARG A 244 8.81 16.53 -6.06
C ARG A 244 10.05 16.07 -6.81
N MET A 245 11.17 16.77 -6.62
CA MET A 245 12.45 16.28 -7.09
C MET A 245 12.99 15.25 -6.10
N VAL A 246 13.40 14.10 -6.63
CA VAL A 246 14.23 13.12 -5.94
C VAL A 246 15.42 12.88 -6.86
N ASP A 247 16.61 13.19 -6.38
CA ASP A 247 17.83 13.24 -7.20
C ASP A 247 17.62 14.07 -8.49
N SER A 248 17.65 13.42 -9.65
CA SER A 248 17.53 14.06 -10.97
C SER A 248 16.17 13.82 -11.63
N ILE A 249 15.20 13.24 -10.94
CA ILE A 249 13.88 12.89 -11.52
C ILE A 249 12.72 13.56 -10.80
N LEU A 250 11.69 13.91 -11.57
CA LEU A 250 10.40 14.33 -11.02
C LEU A 250 9.61 13.10 -10.58
N THR A 251 9.39 12.99 -9.28
CA THR A 251 8.71 11.86 -8.65
C THR A 251 7.26 12.24 -8.27
N PRO A 252 6.25 11.54 -8.81
CA PRO A 252 4.86 11.72 -8.42
C PRO A 252 4.58 11.22 -7.01
N TYR A 253 3.73 11.96 -6.30
CA TYR A 253 3.21 11.56 -5.00
C TYR A 253 1.83 12.17 -4.76
N ILE A 254 1.11 11.58 -3.81
CA ILE A 254 -0.13 12.13 -3.24
C ILE A 254 0.03 12.41 -1.75
N GLU A 255 -0.86 13.24 -1.23
CA GLU A 255 -0.91 13.57 0.20
C GLU A 255 -2.01 12.75 0.88
N LEU A 256 -1.58 11.85 1.76
CA LEU A 256 -2.48 11.04 2.56
C LEU A 256 -2.80 11.75 3.87
N HIS A 257 -4.08 12.04 4.05
CA HIS A 257 -4.65 12.58 5.27
C HIS A 257 -5.06 11.44 6.20
N LEU A 258 -4.14 11.00 7.05
CA LEU A 258 -4.37 9.92 8.00
C LEU A 258 -5.12 10.43 9.24
N TYR A 259 -6.34 10.94 9.06
CA TYR A 259 -7.26 11.33 10.13
C TYR A 259 -8.71 11.23 9.63
N LYS A 260 -9.67 11.18 10.57
CA LYS A 260 -11.10 11.01 10.26
C LYS A 260 -11.63 12.23 9.47
N LYS A 261 -12.17 12.02 8.25
CA LYS A 261 -12.70 13.10 7.39
C LYS A 261 -13.81 13.92 8.09
N ASN A 262 -14.67 13.26 8.87
CA ASN A 262 -15.85 13.86 9.52
C ASN A 262 -15.59 14.42 10.93
N SER A 263 -14.34 14.46 11.40
CA SER A 263 -14.04 15.05 12.72
C SER A 263 -14.10 16.57 12.66
N ALA A 264 -15.06 17.17 13.38
CA ALA A 264 -15.12 18.62 13.62
C ALA A 264 -13.93 19.13 14.46
N LYS A 265 -13.17 18.22 15.09
CA LYS A 265 -11.95 18.53 15.83
C LYS A 265 -10.72 18.21 14.97
N ASN A 266 -9.95 19.26 14.70
CA ASN A 266 -8.57 19.32 14.20
C ASN A 266 -8.12 18.16 13.29
N LYS A 267 -8.03 18.47 11.99
CA LYS A 267 -7.39 17.68 10.92
C LYS A 267 -5.90 17.45 11.19
N ILE A 268 -5.59 16.57 12.13
CA ILE A 268 -4.24 16.34 12.67
C ILE A 268 -3.92 14.86 12.63
N LEU A 269 -2.69 14.56 12.21
CA LEU A 269 -2.17 13.20 12.21
C LEU A 269 -2.10 12.64 13.64
N PRO A 270 -2.41 11.35 13.86
CA PRO A 270 -2.43 10.73 15.17
C PRO A 270 -1.02 10.42 15.72
N ILE A 271 -0.10 11.38 15.63
CA ILE A 271 1.27 11.29 16.11
C ILE A 271 1.25 11.23 17.65
N LYS A 272 1.82 10.16 18.20
CA LYS A 272 1.94 9.95 19.65
C LYS A 272 3.37 10.06 20.14
N GLU A 273 4.34 9.85 19.25
CA GLU A 273 5.75 9.81 19.58
C GLU A 273 6.62 10.30 18.42
N ILE A 274 7.74 10.96 18.72
CA ILE A 274 8.80 11.28 17.76
C ILE A 274 10.13 10.84 18.37
N ILE A 275 10.87 9.99 17.66
CA ILE A 275 12.22 9.57 18.02
C ILE A 275 13.21 10.43 17.22
N ILE A 276 14.15 11.04 17.94
CA ILE A 276 15.25 11.83 17.39
C ILE A 276 16.38 10.86 17.00
N GLY A 277 16.84 10.94 15.77
CA GLY A 277 17.89 10.08 15.23
C GLY A 277 19.25 10.29 15.93
N PRO A 278 20.12 9.27 15.88
CA PRO A 278 21.34 9.21 16.69
C PRO A 278 22.42 10.24 16.34
N LYS A 279 22.35 10.88 15.16
CA LYS A 279 23.28 11.94 14.74
C LYS A 279 22.70 13.35 14.87
N VAL A 280 21.53 13.48 15.50
CA VAL A 280 20.84 14.77 15.68
C VAL A 280 21.08 15.29 17.10
N ASP A 281 21.32 16.60 17.25
CA ASP A 281 21.37 17.27 18.55
C ASP A 281 19.98 17.22 19.22
N GLY A 282 19.82 16.29 20.17
CA GLY A 282 18.55 16.02 20.85
C GLY A 282 17.94 17.23 21.55
N LYS A 283 18.77 18.08 22.17
CA LYS A 283 18.30 19.29 22.87
C LYS A 283 17.72 20.31 21.90
N LYS A 284 18.43 20.57 20.79
CA LYS A 284 17.95 21.51 19.76
C LYS A 284 16.72 20.96 19.05
N ALA A 285 16.73 19.69 18.67
CA ALA A 285 15.61 19.03 18.00
C ALA A 285 14.34 19.05 18.89
N GLY A 286 14.46 18.67 20.17
CA GLY A 286 13.34 18.71 21.11
C GLY A 286 12.76 20.11 21.28
N LYS A 287 13.59 21.15 21.34
CA LYS A 287 13.14 22.55 21.39
C LYS A 287 12.39 22.95 20.13
N SER A 288 12.91 22.61 18.94
CA SER A 288 12.27 22.92 17.66
C SER A 288 10.91 22.25 17.52
N ILE A 289 10.80 20.96 17.87
CA ILE A 289 9.52 20.22 17.86
C ILE A 289 8.52 20.88 18.81
N ASN A 290 8.95 21.26 20.02
CA ASN A 290 8.08 21.94 20.98
C ASN A 290 7.51 23.25 20.42
N LEU A 291 8.36 24.08 19.80
CA LEU A 291 7.92 25.33 19.18
C LEU A 291 6.91 25.11 18.05
N ILE A 292 7.11 24.09 17.21
CA ILE A 292 6.16 23.74 16.15
C ILE A 292 4.80 23.35 16.75
N TYR A 293 4.77 22.47 17.74
CA TYR A 293 3.52 22.03 18.38
C TYR A 293 2.82 23.15 19.14
N LYS A 294 3.57 24.08 19.72
CA LYS A 294 3.02 25.30 20.32
C LYS A 294 2.31 26.17 19.27
N ASN A 295 2.91 26.34 18.09
CA ASN A 295 2.31 27.11 16.99
C ASN A 295 1.08 26.43 16.38
N LEU A 296 1.05 25.10 16.38
CA LEU A 296 -0.12 24.32 15.96
C LEU A 296 -1.24 24.29 17.01
N GLU A 297 -1.00 24.82 18.21
CA GLU A 297 -1.92 24.83 19.35
C GLU A 297 -2.42 23.42 19.74
N VAL A 298 -1.57 22.41 19.60
CA VAL A 298 -1.94 21.00 19.81
C VAL A 298 -1.02 20.29 20.78
N LYS A 299 -1.51 19.20 21.35
CA LYS A 299 -0.79 18.45 22.38
C LYS A 299 0.53 17.90 21.83
N LEU A 300 1.62 18.22 22.52
CA LEU A 300 2.96 17.71 22.22
C LEU A 300 3.00 16.16 22.35
N PRO A 301 3.53 15.42 21.37
CA PRO A 301 3.77 13.99 21.48
C PRO A 301 4.92 13.70 22.45
N LYS A 302 5.13 12.43 22.78
CA LYS A 302 6.34 12.01 23.48
C LYS A 302 7.54 12.23 22.57
N ILE A 303 8.62 12.82 23.10
CA ILE A 303 9.88 12.99 22.38
C ILE A 303 10.92 12.12 23.08
N LYS A 304 11.64 11.30 22.31
CA LYS A 304 12.73 10.44 22.79
C LYS A 304 13.92 10.56 21.85
N GLU A 305 15.09 10.19 22.35
CA GLU A 305 16.29 10.02 21.53
C GLU A 305 16.50 8.54 21.22
N SER A 306 17.05 8.25 20.04
CA SER A 306 17.53 6.92 19.67
C SER A 306 18.56 6.44 20.68
N LYS A 307 18.51 5.15 21.01
CA LYS A 307 19.52 4.45 21.84
C LYS A 307 20.63 3.84 21.00
N ILE A 308 20.46 3.81 19.67
CA ILE A 308 21.47 3.32 18.74
C ILE A 308 22.60 4.34 18.68
N SER A 309 23.84 3.85 18.68
CA SER A 309 25.01 4.68 18.39
C SER A 309 25.43 4.43 16.95
N LEU A 310 25.37 5.47 16.11
CA LEU A 310 25.95 5.46 14.78
C LEU A 310 27.25 6.26 14.83
N GLN A 311 28.38 5.57 14.67
CA GLN A 311 29.67 6.22 14.40
C GLN A 311 29.61 6.92 13.04
#